data_AF-A0A915JPZ1-F1
#
_entry.id   AF-A0A915JPZ1-F1
#
_cell.length_a   1.000
_cell.length_b   1.000
_cell.length_c   1.000
_cell.angle_alpha   90.00
_cell.angle_beta   90.00
_cell.angle_gamma   90.00
#
_symmetry.space_group_name_H-M   'P 1'
#
loop_
_entity.id
_entity.type
_entity.pdbx_description
1 polymer ?
#
loop_
_entity_poly.entity_id
_entity_poly.type
_entity_poly.pdbx_seq_one_letter_code
_entity_poly.pdbx_strand_id
1 'polypeptide(L)'
;MLREHRKQIVISAPLPRTGSIQLENKVAKIGRAIVRRQNAKAPSIIVFNAWQKFTRRGFFEQDGLHLSRRGKRRFEILLTSALDSL
;
A
#
# COMPACT_ATOMS: atom_id res chain seq x y z
N MET A 1 -4.08 29.01 -20.11
CA MET A 1 -3.69 28.51 -18.77
C MET A 1 -3.65 26.99 -18.82
N LEU A 2 -2.45 26.40 -18.87
CA LEU A 2 -2.27 24.95 -18.78
C LEU A 2 -2.46 24.55 -17.31
N ARG A 3 -3.47 23.73 -17.01
CA ARG A 3 -3.59 23.11 -15.68
C ARG A 3 -2.39 22.17 -15.53
N GLU A 4 -1.42 22.54 -14.72
CA GLU A 4 -0.37 21.60 -14.31
C GLU A 4 -1.05 20.43 -13.60
N HIS A 5 -1.04 19.26 -14.24
CA HIS A 5 -1.42 18.02 -13.59
C HIS A 5 -0.37 17.72 -12.52
N ARG A 6 -0.64 18.12 -11.26
CA ARG A 6 0.13 17.67 -10.10
C ARG A 6 -0.02 16.14 -10.02
N LYS A 7 0.97 15.42 -10.52
CA LYS A 7 1.02 13.96 -10.45
C LYS A 7 1.15 13.55 -8.98
N GLN A 8 0.14 12.84 -8.49
CA GLN A 8 0.16 12.22 -7.18
C GLN A 8 0.73 10.79 -7.31
N ILE A 9 1.74 10.45 -6.52
CA ILE A 9 2.37 9.12 -6.50
C ILE A 9 1.73 8.31 -5.38
N VAL A 10 1.01 7.23 -5.72
CA VAL A 10 0.47 6.32 -4.72
C VAL A 10 1.41 5.15 -4.51
N ILE A 11 1.96 5.02 -3.30
CA ILE A 11 2.86 3.93 -2.94
C ILE A 11 2.13 2.98 -2.00
N SER A 12 1.92 1.75 -2.45
CA SER A 12 1.50 0.66 -1.55
C SER A 12 2.72 0.11 -0.82
N ALA A 13 2.61 -0.07 0.50
CA ALA A 13 3.54 -0.94 1.20
C ALA A 13 3.43 -2.38 0.62
N PRO A 14 4.54 -3.16 0.57
CA PRO A 14 4.48 -4.57 0.21
C PRO A 14 3.51 -5.30 1.15
N LEU A 15 2.73 -6.23 0.60
CA LEU A 15 1.77 -7.04 1.36
C LEU A 15 2.46 -8.17 2.13
N PRO A 16 1.87 -8.64 3.24
CA PRO A 16 2.47 -9.71 4.00
C PRO A 16 2.58 -11.02 3.25
N ARG A 17 3.78 -11.58 3.15
CA ARG A 17 3.94 -12.99 2.87
C ARG A 17 3.61 -13.78 4.13
N THR A 18 2.94 -14.89 3.94
CA THR A 18 2.63 -15.81 5.04
C THR A 18 3.95 -16.35 5.60
N GLY A 19 4.29 -16.00 6.85
CA GLY A 19 5.52 -16.44 7.52
C GLY A 19 6.67 -15.43 7.59
N SER A 20 6.59 -14.25 6.95
CA SER A 20 7.68 -13.22 6.97
C SER A 20 7.24 -11.86 7.53
N ILE A 21 6.19 -11.88 8.37
CA ILE A 21 5.48 -10.68 8.83
C ILE A 21 6.40 -9.64 9.49
N GLN A 22 7.44 -10.09 10.20
CA GLN A 22 8.38 -9.20 10.91
C GLN A 22 9.29 -8.40 9.97
N LEU A 23 9.84 -9.03 8.94
CA LEU A 23 10.72 -8.37 7.97
C LEU A 23 9.93 -7.33 7.17
N GLU A 24 8.73 -7.68 6.74
CA GLU A 24 7.90 -6.82 5.91
C GLU A 24 7.32 -5.64 6.72
N ASN A 25 7.02 -5.83 8.00
CA ASN A 25 6.73 -4.72 8.92
C ASN A 25 7.90 -3.73 9.00
N LYS A 26 9.15 -4.22 9.00
CA LYS A 26 10.36 -3.39 9.02
C LYS A 26 10.51 -2.62 7.70
N VAL A 27 10.33 -3.28 6.56
CA VAL A 27 10.36 -2.64 5.23
C VAL A 27 9.25 -1.58 5.11
N ALA A 28 8.02 -1.88 5.53
CA ALA A 28 6.91 -0.94 5.52
C ALA A 28 7.18 0.28 6.41
N LYS A 29 7.83 0.10 7.57
CA LYS A 29 8.23 1.20 8.45
C LYS A 29 9.26 2.11 7.79
N ILE A 30 10.27 1.54 7.13
CA ILE A 30 11.30 2.30 6.39
C ILE A 30 10.65 3.07 5.23
N GLY A 31 9.82 2.41 4.41
CA GLY A 31 9.10 3.05 3.30
C GLY A 31 8.26 4.24 3.75
N ARG A 32 7.51 4.12 4.85
CA ARG A 32 6.74 5.24 5.44
C ARG A 32 7.63 6.42 5.85
N ALA A 33 8.79 6.15 6.44
CA ALA A 33 9.71 7.21 6.85
C ALA A 33 10.26 7.97 5.65
N ILE A 34 10.60 7.26 4.57
CA ILE A 34 11.06 7.87 3.31
C ILE A 34 9.96 8.74 2.72
N VAL A 35 8.74 8.21 2.60
CA VAL A 35 7.62 8.99 2.03
C VAL A 35 7.30 10.22 2.86
N ARG A 36 7.28 10.11 4.19
CA ARG A 36 7.11 11.28 5.07
C ARG A 36 8.14 12.37 4.81
N ARG A 37 9.42 11.99 4.65
CA ARG A 37 10.50 12.93 4.33
C ARG A 37 10.33 13.59 2.97
N GLN A 38 9.84 12.85 1.97
CA GLN A 38 9.58 13.43 0.64
C GLN A 38 8.36 14.35 0.63
N ASN A 39 7.27 13.97 1.30
CA ASN A 39 6.09 14.82 1.43
C ASN A 39 6.35 16.11 2.20
N ALA A 40 7.28 16.10 3.16
CA ALA A 40 7.71 17.31 3.85
C ALA A 40 8.39 18.33 2.90
N LYS A 41 8.94 17.88 1.78
CA LYS A 41 9.55 18.73 0.75
C LYS A 41 8.55 19.16 -0.32
N ALA A 42 7.71 18.23 -0.76
CA ALA A 42 6.65 18.47 -1.72
C ALA A 42 5.52 17.45 -1.49
N PRO A 43 4.31 17.88 -1.07
CA PRO A 43 3.21 16.97 -0.85
C PRO A 43 2.67 16.46 -2.19
N SER A 44 3.19 15.32 -2.64
CA SER A 44 2.77 14.65 -3.88
C SER A 44 2.68 13.13 -3.73
N ILE A 45 3.06 12.56 -2.60
CA ILE A 45 3.09 11.10 -2.41
C ILE A 45 2.00 10.69 -1.42
N ILE A 46 1.14 9.76 -1.81
CA ILE A 46 0.15 9.15 -0.92
C ILE A 46 0.59 7.75 -0.56
N VAL A 47 0.69 7.48 0.74
CA VAL A 47 0.99 6.13 1.24
C VAL A 47 -0.32 5.38 1.43
N PHE A 48 -0.51 4.35 0.64
CA PHE A 48 -1.61 3.42 0.82
C PHE A 48 -1.15 2.21 1.64
N ASN A 49 -1.75 2.01 2.82
CA ASN A 49 -1.37 0.95 3.73
C ASN A 49 -2.41 -0.19 3.75
N ALA A 50 -2.48 -0.96 2.67
CA ALA A 50 -3.30 -2.17 2.64
C ALA A 50 -2.82 -3.22 3.65
N TRP A 51 -1.50 -3.31 3.89
CA TRP A 51 -0.83 -4.34 4.70
C TRP A 51 -1.57 -4.75 5.98
N GLN A 52 -1.97 -3.79 6.82
CA GLN A 52 -2.61 -4.10 8.11
C GLN A 52 -3.95 -4.83 7.97
N LYS A 53 -4.58 -4.74 6.80
CA LYS A 53 -5.86 -5.37 6.48
C LYS A 53 -5.71 -6.76 5.85
N PHE A 54 -4.48 -7.17 5.52
CA PHE A 54 -4.16 -8.44 4.85
C PHE A 54 -3.47 -9.46 5.77
N THR A 55 -3.62 -9.39 7.10
CA THR A 55 -2.96 -10.32 8.03
C THR A 55 -3.60 -11.71 8.13
N ARG A 56 -4.66 -12.01 7.35
CA ARG A 56 -5.40 -13.28 7.41
C ARG A 56 -5.06 -14.17 6.21
N ARG A 57 -4.81 -15.46 6.46
CA ARG A 57 -4.48 -16.49 5.44
C ARG A 57 -5.44 -16.53 4.24
N GLY A 58 -6.72 -16.16 4.42
CA GLY A 58 -7.74 -16.23 3.36
C GLY A 58 -7.64 -15.19 2.23
N PHE A 59 -6.66 -14.29 2.27
CA PHE A 59 -6.44 -13.30 1.20
C PHE A 59 -5.28 -13.64 0.26
N PHE A 60 -4.51 -14.68 0.58
CA PHE A 60 -3.41 -15.15 -0.26
C PHE A 60 -3.77 -16.48 -0.93
N GLU A 61 -3.09 -16.78 -2.02
CA GLU A 61 -3.04 -18.11 -2.62
C GLU A 61 -2.30 -19.09 -1.69
N GLN A 62 -2.25 -20.37 -2.06
CA GLN A 62 -1.61 -21.40 -1.22
C GLN A 62 -0.12 -21.16 -1.01
N ASP A 63 0.53 -20.44 -1.94
CA ASP A 63 1.93 -20.02 -1.82
C ASP A 63 2.19 -18.95 -0.75
N GLY A 64 1.11 -18.35 -0.21
CA GLY A 64 1.20 -17.30 0.79
C GLY A 64 1.86 -16.01 0.31
N LEU A 65 2.08 -15.86 -1.01
CA LEU A 65 2.77 -14.73 -1.65
C LEU A 65 1.81 -13.93 -2.53
N HIS A 66 1.05 -14.61 -3.38
CA HIS A 66 0.12 -13.95 -4.31
C HIS A 66 -1.24 -13.76 -3.67
N LEU A 67 -1.94 -12.68 -4.03
CA LEU A 67 -3.30 -12.45 -3.57
C LEU A 67 -4.26 -13.42 -4.26
N SER A 68 -5.09 -14.09 -3.47
CA SER A 68 -6.23 -14.84 -4.01
C SER A 68 -7.24 -13.89 -4.67
N ARG A 69 -8.21 -14.42 -5.42
CA ARG A 69 -9.31 -13.61 -6.01
C ARG A 69 -10.03 -12.74 -4.96
N ARG A 70 -10.24 -13.29 -3.76
CA ARG A 70 -10.83 -12.55 -2.62
C ARG A 70 -9.88 -11.45 -2.13
N GLY A 71 -8.58 -11.74 -2.07
CA GLY A 71 -7.54 -10.78 -1.73
C GLY A 71 -7.48 -9.60 -2.70
N LYS A 72 -7.46 -9.87 -4.01
CA LYS A 72 -7.45 -8.84 -5.08
C LYS A 72 -8.64 -7.90 -4.95
N ARG A 73 -9.86 -8.45 -4.83
CA ARG A 73 -11.08 -7.65 -4.66
C ARG A 73 -11.04 -6.79 -3.39
N ARG A 74 -10.48 -7.30 -2.29
CA ARG A 74 -10.31 -6.53 -1.06
C ARG A 74 -9.30 -5.41 -1.23
N PHE A 75 -8.24 -5.64 -2.01
CA PHE A 75 -7.19 -4.66 -2.27
C PHE A 75 -7.73 -3.51 -3.09
N GLU A 76 -8.48 -3.82 -4.15
CA GLU A 76 -9.17 -2.84 -5.00
C GLU A 76 -10.08 -1.93 -4.17
N ILE A 77 -10.96 -2.49 -3.32
CA ILE A 77 -11.86 -1.69 -2.47
C ILE A 77 -11.10 -0.72 -1.57
N LEU A 78 -10.01 -1.20 -0.95
CA LEU A 78 -9.20 -0.36 -0.06
C LEU A 78 -8.46 0.72 -0.85
N LEU A 79 -7.95 0.40 -2.03
CA LEU A 79 -7.25 1.36 -2.89
C LEU A 79 -8.21 2.44 -3.42
N THR A 80 -9.38 2.04 -3.92
CA THR A 80 -10.41 2.99 -4.38
C THR A 80 -10.83 3.92 -3.24
N SER A 81 -11.14 3.39 -2.05
CA SER A 81 -11.48 4.23 -0.90
C SER A 81 -10.38 5.21 -0.50
N ALA A 82 -9.12 4.81 -0.63
CA ALA A 82 -7.98 5.69 -0.36
C ALA A 82 -7.82 6.77 -1.43
N LEU A 83 -8.11 6.46 -2.69
CA LEU A 83 -8.08 7.43 -3.80
C LEU A 83 -9.25 8.42 -3.72
N ASP A 84 -10.44 7.97 -3.31
CA ASP A 84 -11.62 8.83 -3.15
C ASP A 84 -11.48 9.83 -1.99
N SER A 85 -10.52 9.61 -1.08
CA SER A 85 -10.25 10.48 0.07
C SER A 85 -9.24 11.59 -0.22
N LEU A 86 -8.82 11.75 -1.49
CA LEU A 86 -7.82 12.72 -1.96
C LEU A 86 -8.45 13.94 -2.61
#